data_AF-A0A7Y6PIU6-F1
#
_entry.id   AF-A0A7Y6PIU6-F1
#
_cell.length_a   1.000
_cell.length_b   1.000
_cell.length_c   1.000
_cell.angle_alpha   90.00
_cell.angle_beta   90.00
_cell.angle_gamma   90.00
#
_symmetry.space_group_name_H-M   'P 1'
#
loop_
_entity.id
_entity.type
_entity.pdbx_description
1 polymer ?
#
loop_
_entity_poly.entity_id
_entity_poly.type
_entity_poly.pdbx_seq_one_letter_code
_entity_poly.pdbx_strand_id
1 'polypeptide(L)'
;GLFHHSSGCYSAESRVKALNREAEMRLLMAERVSVMAGLLAGGKYPAEEYRKAWKSVLFNQFHDILAGTSLRESYEDAAEDYGYALHIAGRGLNSAVQSLS
;
A
#
# COMPACT_ATOMS: atom_id res chain seq x y z
N GLY A 1 33.34 -3.68 -21.54
CA GLY A 1 32.17 -4.44 -21.07
C GLY A 1 31.53 -3.70 -19.92
N LEU A 2 30.31 -3.19 -20.10
CA LEU A 2 29.52 -2.47 -19.08
C LEU A 2 28.02 -2.59 -19.42
N PHE A 3 27.45 -3.80 -19.47
CA PHE A 3 26.04 -3.99 -19.83
C PHE A 3 25.33 -5.08 -19.00
N HIS A 4 25.65 -5.22 -17.71
CA HIS A 4 25.02 -6.26 -16.87
C HIS A 4 24.62 -5.81 -15.45
N HIS A 5 24.47 -4.52 -15.18
CA HIS A 5 24.03 -4.02 -13.86
C HIS A 5 22.70 -3.26 -13.87
N SER A 6 22.16 -2.88 -15.03
CA SER A 6 20.98 -1.99 -15.09
C SER A 6 19.64 -2.72 -15.21
N SER A 7 19.57 -3.91 -15.82
CA SER A 7 18.30 -4.61 -16.04
C SER A 7 17.60 -5.06 -14.75
N GLY A 8 18.37 -5.44 -13.72
CA GLY A 8 17.83 -5.85 -12.42
C GLY A 8 17.23 -4.68 -11.62
N CYS A 9 17.87 -3.52 -11.65
CA CYS A 9 17.38 -2.32 -10.98
C CYS A 9 16.07 -1.81 -11.60
N TYR A 10 16.00 -1.71 -12.93
CA TYR A 10 14.77 -1.30 -13.61
C TYR A 10 13.60 -2.25 -13.34
N SER A 11 13.86 -3.57 -13.28
CA SER A 11 12.82 -4.55 -12.98
C SER A 11 12.33 -4.45 -11.53
N ALA A 12 13.24 -4.26 -10.56
CA ALA A 12 12.87 -4.09 -9.15
C ALA A 12 12.08 -2.80 -8.91
N GLU A 13 12.55 -1.69 -9.47
CA GLU A 13 11.87 -0.38 -9.42
C GLU A 13 10.47 -0.45 -10.04
N SER A 14 10.32 -1.12 -11.18
CA SER A 14 9.00 -1.30 -11.81
C SER A 14 8.02 -2.09 -10.93
N ARG A 15 8.50 -3.09 -10.19
CA ARG A 15 7.68 -3.90 -9.29
C ARG A 15 7.20 -3.09 -8.10
N VAL A 16 8.08 -2.27 -7.51
CA VAL A 16 7.76 -1.41 -6.38
C VAL A 16 6.75 -0.34 -6.77
N LYS A 17 6.88 0.28 -7.95
CA LYS A 17 5.87 1.22 -8.47
C LYS A 17 4.51 0.57 -8.70
N ALA A 18 4.48 -0.68 -9.18
CA ALA A 18 3.24 -1.43 -9.33
C ALA A 18 2.58 -1.68 -7.97
N LEU A 19 3.35 -2.14 -6.98
CA LEU A 19 2.86 -2.36 -5.61
C LEU A 19 2.37 -1.08 -4.95
N ASN A 20 3.08 0.04 -5.13
CA ASN A 20 2.65 1.34 -4.65
C ASN A 20 1.25 1.70 -5.15
N ARG A 21 1.06 1.62 -6.47
CA ARG A 21 -0.23 1.96 -7.10
C ARG A 21 -1.35 1.02 -6.68
N GLU A 22 -1.03 -0.26 -6.53
CA GLU A 22 -1.97 -1.27 -6.05
C GLU A 22 -2.38 -1.01 -4.59
N ALA A 23 -1.41 -0.72 -3.71
CA ALA A 23 -1.66 -0.40 -2.30
C ALA A 23 -2.52 0.85 -2.13
N GLU A 24 -2.18 1.93 -2.83
CA GLU A 24 -2.94 3.18 -2.81
C GLU A 24 -4.40 2.96 -3.26
N MET A 25 -4.59 2.27 -4.39
CA MET A 25 -5.94 2.03 -4.91
C MET A 25 -6.76 1.15 -3.98
N ARG A 26 -6.18 0.08 -3.41
CA ARG A 26 -6.90 -0.81 -2.50
C ARG A 26 -7.24 -0.12 -1.18
N LEU A 27 -6.32 0.66 -0.60
CA LEU A 27 -6.61 1.42 0.63
C LEU A 27 -7.73 2.43 0.40
N LEU A 28 -7.67 3.18 -0.70
CA LEU A 28 -8.70 4.16 -1.03
C LEU A 28 -10.08 3.50 -1.18
N MET A 29 -10.17 2.35 -1.85
CA MET A 29 -11.42 1.61 -1.97
C MET A 29 -11.90 1.11 -0.60
N ALA A 30 -11.03 0.44 0.16
CA ALA A 30 -11.39 -0.12 1.46
C ALA A 30 -11.92 0.95 2.42
N GLU A 31 -11.23 2.08 2.50
CA GLU A 31 -11.61 3.22 3.34
C GLU A 31 -12.96 3.80 2.92
N ARG A 32 -13.22 3.99 1.61
CA ARG A 32 -14.52 4.44 1.11
C ARG A 32 -15.65 3.49 1.50
N VAL A 33 -15.45 2.18 1.34
CA VAL A 33 -16.48 1.19 1.72
C VAL A 33 -16.67 1.18 3.23
N SER A 34 -15.61 1.27 4.04
CA SER A 34 -15.73 1.36 5.49
C SER A 34 -16.49 2.61 5.96
N VAL A 35 -16.27 3.77 5.32
CA VAL A 35 -17.04 4.99 5.62
C VAL A 35 -18.51 4.80 5.26
N MET A 36 -18.82 4.26 4.08
CA MET A 36 -20.20 3.98 3.66
C MET A 36 -20.89 2.99 4.61
N ALA A 37 -20.19 1.92 5.00
CA ALA A 37 -20.69 0.94 5.96
C ALA A 37 -20.97 1.57 7.35
N GLY A 38 -20.11 2.49 7.80
CA GLY A 38 -20.34 3.24 9.04
C GLY A 38 -21.58 4.13 8.97
N LEU A 39 -21.81 4.78 7.83
CA LEU A 39 -22.97 5.64 7.62
C LEU A 39 -24.28 4.87 7.45
N LEU A 40 -24.26 3.71 6.78
CA LEU A 40 -25.46 2.96 6.40
C LEU A 40 -25.86 1.90 7.43
N ALA A 41 -24.89 1.26 8.08
CA ALA A 41 -25.12 0.12 8.97
C ALA A 41 -24.60 0.34 10.40
N GLY A 42 -24.07 1.53 10.71
CA GLY A 42 -23.48 1.81 12.03
C GLY A 42 -22.18 1.05 12.31
N GLY A 43 -21.53 0.52 11.27
CA GLY A 43 -20.23 -0.14 11.38
C GLY A 43 -19.14 0.79 11.93
N LYS A 44 -18.17 0.24 12.67
CA LYS A 44 -17.06 1.03 13.21
C LYS A 44 -15.98 1.23 12.15
N TYR A 45 -15.70 2.49 11.82
CA TYR A 45 -14.60 2.86 10.92
C TYR A 45 -13.23 2.66 11.62
N PRO A 46 -12.32 1.80 11.11
CA PRO A 46 -11.03 1.49 11.74
C PRO A 46 -9.96 2.56 11.42
N ALA A 47 -10.19 3.80 11.86
CA ALA A 47 -9.36 4.97 11.56
C ALA A 47 -7.86 4.77 11.81
N GLU A 48 -7.52 4.17 12.96
CA GLU A 48 -6.12 4.01 13.37
C GLU A 48 -5.36 3.01 12.47
N GLU A 49 -6.03 1.99 11.96
CA GLU A 49 -5.42 1.01 11.06
C GLU A 49 -5.18 1.62 9.68
N TYR A 50 -6.18 2.32 9.13
CA TYR A 50 -6.01 3.05 7.86
C TYR A 50 -4.92 4.11 7.95
N ARG A 51 -4.84 4.84 9.07
CA ARG A 51 -3.79 5.83 9.30
C ARG A 51 -2.40 5.20 9.27
N LYS A 52 -2.20 4.04 9.89
CA LYS A 52 -0.91 3.32 9.87
C LYS A 52 -0.57 2.82 8.47
N ALA A 53 -1.54 2.25 7.76
CA ALA A 53 -1.36 1.77 6.40
C ALA A 53 -1.01 2.90 5.42
N TRP A 54 -1.75 4.02 5.47
CA TRP A 54 -1.45 5.21 4.68
C TRP A 54 -0.09 5.81 5.00
N LYS A 55 0.31 5.83 6.28
CA LYS A 55 1.65 6.29 6.66
C LYS A 55 2.74 5.45 6.00
N SER A 56 2.59 4.14 5.95
CA SER A 56 3.54 3.23 5.29
C SER A 56 3.58 3.48 3.77
N VAL A 57 2.43 3.60 3.10
CA VAL A 57 2.38 3.93 1.65
C VAL A 57 3.04 5.28 1.37
N LEU A 58 2.65 6.33 2.08
CA LEU A 58 3.18 7.68 1.86
C LEU A 58 4.67 7.79 2.18
N PHE A 59 5.14 7.07 3.21
CA PHE A 59 6.56 6.99 3.53
C PHE A 59 7.35 6.39 2.37
N ASN A 60 6.89 5.27 1.81
CA ASN A 60 7.55 4.63 0.69
C ASN A 60 7.44 5.44 -0.61
N GLN A 61 6.33 6.15 -0.85
CA GLN A 61 6.24 7.08 -1.99
C GLN A 61 7.26 8.20 -1.90
N PHE A 62 7.45 8.78 -0.71
CA PHE A 62 8.45 9.81 -0.50
C PHE A 62 9.87 9.28 -0.76
N HIS A 63 10.18 8.09 -0.25
CA HIS A 63 11.50 7.49 -0.43
C HIS A 63 11.72 7.00 -1.87
N ASP A 64 10.74 6.40 -2.55
CA ASP A 64 10.85 5.99 -3.97
C ASP A 64 11.06 7.18 -4.90
N ILE A 65 10.38 8.31 -4.65
CA ILE A 65 10.56 9.56 -5.41
C ILE A 65 11.95 10.18 -5.16
N LEU A 66 12.55 9.96 -3.99
CA LEU A 66 13.82 10.56 -3.59
C LEU A 66 15.02 9.60 -3.61
N ALA A 67 14.82 8.31 -3.89
CA ALA A 67 15.83 7.26 -3.83
C ALA A 67 16.78 7.30 -5.04
N GLY A 68 17.58 8.37 -5.13
CA GLY A 68 18.73 8.45 -6.02
C GLY A 68 19.94 7.62 -5.56
N THR A 69 19.85 6.85 -4.47
CA THR A 69 21.01 6.17 -3.85
C THR A 69 20.73 4.84 -3.12
N SER A 70 19.49 4.34 -3.06
CA SER A 70 19.14 3.22 -2.18
C SER A 70 19.26 1.84 -2.85
N LEU A 71 19.93 0.92 -2.15
CA LEU A 71 20.30 -0.43 -2.57
C LEU A 71 19.12 -1.41 -2.55
N ARG A 72 19.33 -2.62 -3.10
CA ARG A 72 18.34 -3.70 -3.23
C ARG A 72 17.49 -3.98 -1.96
N GLU A 73 18.07 -3.79 -0.79
CA GLU A 73 17.47 -4.00 0.53
C GLU A 73 16.24 -3.11 0.77
N SER A 74 16.27 -1.84 0.35
CA SER A 74 15.12 -0.94 0.53
C SER A 74 13.90 -1.31 -0.32
N TYR A 75 14.08 -2.07 -1.40
CA TYR A 75 12.96 -2.57 -2.20
C TYR A 75 12.25 -3.77 -1.54
N GLU A 76 12.98 -4.57 -0.76
CA GLU A 76 12.40 -5.67 0.01
C GLU A 76 11.55 -5.09 1.15
N ASP A 77 12.07 -4.12 1.89
CA ASP A 77 11.34 -3.38 2.94
C ASP A 77 10.08 -2.69 2.38
N ALA A 78 10.21 -1.98 1.25
CA ALA A 78 9.06 -1.33 0.62
C ALA A 78 7.98 -2.34 0.20
N ALA A 79 8.38 -3.54 -0.28
CA ALA A 79 7.42 -4.57 -0.64
C ALA A 79 6.67 -5.13 0.59
N GLU A 80 7.35 -5.29 1.73
CA GLU A 80 6.71 -5.68 2.99
C GLU A 80 5.72 -4.63 3.48
N ASP A 81 6.11 -3.35 3.42
CA ASP A 81 5.27 -2.21 3.78
C ASP A 81 4.00 -2.12 2.90
N TYR A 82 4.14 -2.27 1.58
CA TYR A 82 2.99 -2.35 0.69
C TYR A 82 2.14 -3.59 0.97
N GLY A 83 2.75 -4.73 1.30
CA GLY A 83 2.05 -5.92 1.75
C GLY A 83 1.20 -5.69 3.01
N TYR A 84 1.74 -4.95 3.99
CA TYR A 84 1.00 -4.53 5.18
C TYR A 84 -0.19 -3.64 4.82
N ALA A 85 0.02 -2.63 3.98
CA ALA A 85 -1.06 -1.75 3.52
C ALA A 85 -2.19 -2.51 2.81
N LEU A 86 -1.81 -3.46 1.94
CA LEU A 86 -2.74 -4.35 1.24
C LEU A 86 -3.52 -5.27 2.19
N HIS A 87 -2.85 -5.79 3.22
CA HIS A 87 -3.50 -6.59 4.25
C HIS A 87 -4.57 -5.78 4.99
N ILE A 88 -4.24 -4.56 5.45
CA ILE A 88 -5.18 -3.67 6.14
C ILE A 88 -6.37 -3.32 5.22
N ALA A 89 -6.11 -3.00 3.95
CA ALA A 89 -7.17 -2.74 2.97
C ALA A 89 -8.11 -3.95 2.82
N GLY A 90 -7.56 -5.16 2.70
CA GLY A 90 -8.35 -6.39 2.60
C GLY A 90 -9.22 -6.64 3.83
N ARG A 91 -8.67 -6.46 5.04
CA ARG A 91 -9.45 -6.60 6.28
C ARG A 91 -10.55 -5.57 6.38
N GLY A 92 -10.23 -4.31 6.14
CA GLY A 92 -11.19 -3.20 6.22
C GLY A 92 -12.34 -3.34 5.23
N LEU A 93 -12.05 -3.79 4.01
CA LEU A 93 -13.07 -4.09 3.01
C LEU A 93 -13.96 -5.26 3.44
N ASN A 94 -13.37 -6.36 3.90
CA ASN A 94 -14.14 -7.53 4.36
C ASN A 94 -15.05 -7.19 5.54
N SER A 95 -14.54 -6.48 6.55
CA SER A 95 -15.34 -6.04 7.69
C SER A 95 -16.48 -5.10 7.27
N ALA A 96 -16.22 -4.18 6.35
CA ALA A 96 -17.24 -3.26 5.84
C ALA A 96 -18.35 -3.98 5.07
N VAL A 97 -17.99 -4.93 4.20
CA VAL A 97 -18.95 -5.76 3.44
C VAL A 97 -19.79 -6.62 4.40
N GLN A 98 -19.17 -7.23 5.41
CA GLN A 98 -19.89 -8.01 6.42
C GLN A 98 -20.90 -7.17 7.20
N SER A 99 -20.60 -5.90 7.49
CA SER A 99 -21.54 -5.02 8.18
C SER A 99 -22.69 -4.51 7.31
N LEU A 100 -22.57 -4.58 5.98
CA LEU A 100 -23.61 -4.19 5.03
C LEU A 100 -24.55 -5.35 4.64
N SER A 101 -24.18 -6.59 4.96
CA SER A 101 -24.97 -7.79 4.70
C SER A 101 -25.96 -8.03 5.83
#